data_AF-A0A2E3YEC3-F1
#
_entry.id   AF-A0A2E3YEC3-F1
#
_cell.length_a   1.000
_cell.length_b   1.000
_cell.length_c   1.000
_cell.angle_alpha   90.00
_cell.angle_beta   90.00
_cell.angle_gamma   90.00
#
_symmetry.space_group_name_H-M   'P 1'
#
loop_
_entity.id
_entity.type
_entity.pdbx_description
1 polymer ?
#
loop_
_entity_poly.entity_id
_entity_poly.type
_entity_poly.pdbx_seq_one_letter_code
_entity_poly.pdbx_strand_id
1 'polypeptide(L)'
;MRTHPETGRRTLYVSPHLTSHVVGLDKADSAQLLNEIYAHMDQPQFIWTQRWAVGDLLMWDNRPTMHRRLGFPDEQRRVMKRTQVFGDEPVL
;
A
#
# COMPACT_ATOMS: atom_id res chain seq x y z
N MET A 1 7.17 -6.29 10.06
CA MET A 1 7.86 -6.60 8.80
C MET A 1 7.29 -7.91 8.28
N ARG A 2 7.19 -8.11 6.96
CA ARG A 2 6.75 -9.39 6.36
C ARG A 2 7.80 -9.88 5.37
N THR A 3 7.99 -11.20 5.29
CA THR A 3 8.81 -11.81 4.22
C THR A 3 7.90 -12.27 3.09
N HIS A 4 8.21 -11.85 1.87
CA HIS A 4 7.48 -12.27 0.67
C HIS A 4 7.76 -13.75 0.39
N PRO A 5 6.74 -14.63 0.33
CA PRO A 5 6.97 -16.08 0.34
C PRO A 5 7.74 -16.59 -0.89
N GLU A 6 7.52 -15.99 -2.06
CA GLU A 6 8.16 -16.41 -3.31
C GLU A 6 9.51 -15.74 -3.58
N THR A 7 9.70 -14.49 -3.12
CA THR A 7 10.93 -13.73 -3.42
C THR A 7 11.90 -13.68 -2.25
N GLY A 8 11.49 -14.06 -1.04
CA GLY A 8 12.29 -13.94 0.19
C GLY A 8 12.57 -12.50 0.63
N ARG A 9 12.07 -11.48 -0.09
CA ARG A 9 12.31 -10.08 0.23
C ARG A 9 11.53 -9.66 1.47
N ARG A 10 12.17 -8.87 2.33
CA ARG A 10 11.52 -8.24 3.48
C ARG A 10 10.78 -6.97 3.05
N THR A 11 9.57 -6.80 3.56
CA THR A 11 8.67 -5.70 3.20
C THR A 11 8.09 -5.04 4.46
N LEU A 12 7.78 -3.75 4.34
CA LEU A 12 6.94 -3.06 5.30
C LEU A 12 5.50 -3.58 5.15
N TYR A 13 4.86 -3.90 6.27
CA TYR A 13 3.48 -4.37 6.30
C TYR A 13 2.69 -3.49 7.27
N VAL A 14 2.50 -2.24 6.84
CA VAL A 14 1.78 -1.20 7.57
C VAL A 14 0.99 -0.35 6.58
N SER A 15 -0.10 0.27 7.04
CA SER A 15 -0.95 1.14 6.23
C SER A 15 -1.43 2.31 7.07
N PRO A 16 -1.30 3.57 6.60
CA PRO A 16 -1.87 4.75 7.27
C PRO A 16 -3.37 4.65 7.57
N HIS A 17 -4.10 3.83 6.81
CA HIS A 17 -5.55 3.67 6.94
C HIS A 17 -5.97 2.51 7.84
N LEU A 18 -5.11 1.52 8.07
CA LEU A 18 -5.49 0.27 8.77
C LEU A 18 -4.65 0.01 10.02
N THR A 19 -3.40 0.46 10.05
CA THR A 19 -2.51 0.25 11.18
C THR A 19 -2.85 1.27 12.26
N SER A 20 -3.32 0.79 13.41
CA SER A 20 -3.72 1.64 14.53
C SER A 20 -2.55 2.10 15.38
N HIS A 21 -1.67 1.18 15.78
CA HIS A 21 -0.50 1.43 16.62
C HIS A 21 0.49 0.26 16.55
N VAL A 22 1.67 0.46 17.11
CA VAL A 22 2.71 -0.55 17.31
C VAL A 22 2.57 -1.09 18.73
N VAL A 23 2.28 -2.39 18.85
CA VAL A 23 2.15 -3.06 20.14
C VAL A 23 3.47 -2.98 20.91
N GLY A 24 3.38 -2.63 22.19
CA GLY A 24 4.54 -2.51 23.08
C GLY A 24 5.17 -1.12 23.11
N LEU A 25 4.74 -0.19 22.25
CA LEU A 25 5.08 1.23 22.36
C LEU A 25 3.94 2.00 23.02
N ASP A 26 4.28 3.11 23.67
CA ASP A 26 3.26 4.07 24.07
C ASP A 26 2.65 4.76 22.84
N LYS A 27 1.57 5.51 23.06
CA LYS A 27 0.82 6.15 21.98
C LYS A 27 1.66 7.18 21.21
N ALA A 28 2.49 7.95 21.90
CA ALA A 28 3.29 9.01 21.29
C ALA A 28 4.42 8.41 20.45
N ASP A 29 5.15 7.45 21.02
CA ASP A 29 6.24 6.72 20.36
C ASP A 29 5.72 5.93 19.16
N SER A 30 4.59 5.25 19.31
CA SER A 30 3.94 4.55 18.19
C SER A 30 3.56 5.51 17.08
N ALA A 31 3.00 6.68 17.41
CA ALA A 31 2.59 7.65 16.39
C ALA A 31 3.81 8.23 15.66
N GLN A 32 4.87 8.54 16.41
CA GLN A 32 6.12 9.04 15.83
C GLN A 32 6.72 8.01 14.86
N LEU A 33 6.89 6.77 15.29
CA LEU A 33 7.46 5.71 14.44
C LEU A 33 6.62 5.46 13.18
N LEU A 34 5.29 5.40 13.32
CA LEU A 34 4.41 5.23 12.15
C LEU A 34 4.52 6.41 11.18
N ASN A 35 4.60 7.65 11.68
CA ASN A 35 4.79 8.82 10.83
C ASN A 35 6.13 8.79 10.07
N GLU A 36 7.22 8.36 10.72
CA GLU A 36 8.52 8.18 10.07
C GLU A 36 8.45 7.13 8.96
N ILE A 37 7.80 6.00 9.22
CA ILE A 37 7.61 4.93 8.23
C ILE A 37 6.75 5.44 7.07
N TYR A 38 5.66 6.15 7.33
CA TYR A 38 4.79 6.69 6.29
C TYR A 38 5.50 7.75 5.44
N ALA A 39 6.29 8.62 6.08
CA ALA A 39 7.12 9.60 5.37
C ALA A 39 8.18 8.91 4.49
N HIS A 40 8.74 7.78 4.93
CA HIS A 40 9.65 6.98 4.11
C HIS A 40 8.94 6.33 2.91
N MET A 41 7.74 5.77 3.12
CA MET A 41 6.95 5.12 2.07
C MET A 41 6.47 6.11 0.98
N ASP A 42 6.27 7.38 1.31
CA ASP A 42 5.77 8.41 0.38
C ASP A 42 6.91 9.13 -0.40
N GLN A 43 8.16 8.68 -0.27
CA GLN A 43 9.27 9.26 -1.02
C GLN A 43 9.14 8.95 -2.54
N PRO A 44 9.41 9.92 -3.44
CA PRO A 44 9.14 9.77 -4.88
C PRO A 44 9.73 8.53 -5.55
N GLN A 45 10.89 8.06 -5.10
CA GLN A 45 11.54 6.87 -5.67
C GLN A 45 10.80 5.55 -5.41
N PHE A 46 9.86 5.53 -4.47
CA PHE A 46 9.00 4.38 -4.20
C PHE A 46 7.64 4.50 -4.88
N ILE A 47 7.38 5.57 -5.62
CA ILE A 47 6.08 5.86 -6.23
C ILE A 47 6.11 5.59 -7.73
N TRP A 48 5.23 4.68 -8.16
CA TRP A 48 4.82 4.56 -9.56
C TRP A 48 3.44 5.17 -9.76
N THR A 49 3.24 5.94 -10.84
CA THR A 49 1.93 6.53 -11.16
C THR A 49 1.44 6.07 -12.53
N GLN A 50 0.32 5.33 -12.56
CA GLN A 50 -0.34 4.93 -13.79
C GLN A 50 -1.14 6.11 -14.38
N ARG A 51 -0.82 6.48 -15.62
CA ARG A 51 -1.69 7.32 -16.46
C ARG A 51 -2.61 6.41 -17.26
N TRP A 52 -3.88 6.35 -16.84
CA TRP A 52 -4.86 5.43 -17.41
C TRP A 52 -5.33 5.85 -18.81
N ALA A 53 -5.39 4.87 -19.72
CA ALA A 53 -6.13 4.93 -20.97
C ALA A 53 -7.21 3.84 -21.02
N VAL A 54 -8.21 4.01 -21.89
CA VAL A 54 -9.23 2.98 -22.11
C VAL A 54 -8.57 1.73 -22.70
N GLY A 55 -8.79 0.59 -22.04
CA GLY A 55 -8.19 -0.69 -22.42
C GLY A 55 -6.96 -1.07 -21.60
N ASP A 56 -6.42 -0.17 -20.77
CA ASP A 56 -5.31 -0.50 -19.88
C ASP A 56 -5.68 -1.60 -18.88
N LEU A 57 -4.75 -2.53 -18.70
CA LEU A 57 -4.76 -3.51 -17.61
C LEU A 57 -3.54 -3.25 -16.72
N LEU A 58 -3.79 -3.10 -15.42
CA LEU A 58 -2.74 -3.07 -14.41
C LEU A 58 -2.91 -4.27 -13.49
N MET A 59 -1.80 -4.97 -13.24
CA MET A 59 -1.70 -6.02 -12.24
C MET A 59 -0.58 -5.63 -11.28
N TRP A 60 -0.81 -5.78 -9.98
CA TRP A 60 0.20 -5.54 -8.95
C TRP A 60 0.13 -6.62 -7.88
N ASP A 61 1.24 -6.78 -7.17
CA ASP A 61 1.30 -7.63 -5.98
C ASP A 61 0.87 -6.83 -4.75
N ASN A 62 -0.22 -7.24 -4.10
CA ASN A 62 -0.78 -6.53 -2.95
C ASN A 62 -0.02 -6.79 -1.62
N ARG A 63 1.02 -7.63 -1.62
CA ARG A 63 1.81 -7.97 -0.41
C ARG A 63 2.92 -6.95 -0.12
N PRO A 64 3.75 -6.52 -1.09
CA PRO A 64 4.77 -5.50 -0.87
C PRO A 64 4.33 -4.08 -1.25
N THR A 65 3.15 -3.90 -1.86
CA THR A 65 2.74 -2.58 -2.39
C THR A 65 1.56 -1.98 -1.65
N MET A 66 1.57 -0.65 -1.57
CA MET A 66 0.41 0.17 -1.21
C MET A 66 -0.05 0.92 -2.45
N HIS A 67 -1.34 1.24 -2.53
CA HIS A 67 -1.89 2.03 -3.63
C HIS A 67 -2.91 3.04 -3.13
N ARG A 68 -2.97 4.17 -3.82
CA ARG A 68 -3.99 5.21 -3.62
C ARG A 68 -4.50 5.71 -4.96
N ARG A 69 -5.71 6.27 -4.97
CA ARG A 69 -6.20 7.06 -6.10
C ARG A 69 -6.02 8.54 -5.80
N LEU A 70 -5.64 9.31 -6.81
CA LEU A 70 -5.82 10.76 -6.76
C LEU A 70 -7.31 11.10 -6.95
N GLY A 71 -7.72 12.26 -6.45
CA GLY A 71 -8.99 12.85 -6.82
C GLY A 71 -9.05 13.06 -8.33
N PHE A 72 -10.24 12.97 -8.90
CA PHE A 72 -10.51 13.31 -10.30
C PHE A 72 -11.80 14.14 -10.34
N PRO A 73 -12.03 14.94 -11.40
CA PRO A 73 -13.17 15.83 -11.45
C PRO A 73 -14.51 15.08 -11.36
N ASP A 74 -15.43 15.58 -10.53
CA ASP A 74 -16.69 14.90 -10.19
C ASP A 74 -17.64 14.77 -11.40
N GLU A 75 -17.51 15.66 -12.38
CA GLU A 75 -18.26 15.62 -13.63
C GLU A 75 -17.79 14.51 -14.59
N GLN A 76 -16.63 13.90 -14.33
CA GLN A 76 -16.08 12.84 -15.18
C GLN A 76 -16.50 11.45 -14.69
N ARG A 77 -17.03 10.63 -15.61
CA ARG A 77 -17.35 9.23 -15.32
C ARG A 77 -16.09 8.37 -15.40
N ARG A 78 -15.79 7.63 -14.33
CA ARG A 78 -14.73 6.62 -14.28
C ARG A 78 -15.29 5.26 -13.87
N VAL A 79 -15.16 4.26 -14.74
CA VAL A 79 -15.57 2.87 -14.49
C VAL A 79 -14.36 1.96 -14.58
N MET A 80 -14.13 1.14 -13.56
CA MET A 80 -13.07 0.13 -13.55
C MET A 80 -13.67 -1.23 -13.21
N LYS A 81 -13.12 -2.28 -13.81
CA LYS A 81 -13.39 -3.66 -13.43
C LYS A 81 -12.16 -4.18 -12.68
N ARG A 82 -12.37 -4.87 -11.57
CA ARG A 82 -11.31 -5.45 -10.76
C ARG A 82 -11.65 -6.90 -10.44
N THR A 83 -10.65 -7.74 -10.47
CA THR A 83 -10.65 -9.05 -9.82
C THR A 83 -9.53 -9.09 -8.77
N GLN A 84 -9.60 -10.03 -7.84
CA GLN A 84 -8.58 -10.24 -6.81
C GLN A 84 -8.16 -11.70 -6.84
N VAL A 85 -6.85 -11.92 -6.77
CA VAL A 85 -6.30 -13.25 -6.49
C VAL A 85 -6.20 -13.35 -4.97
N PHE A 86 -6.80 -14.38 -4.40
CA PHE A 86 -6.69 -14.65 -2.97
C PHE A 86 -5.24 -14.99 -2.63
N GLY A 87 -4.75 -14.43 -1.53
CA GLY A 87 -3.44 -14.74 -0.98
C GLY A 87 -3.56 -15.55 0.30
N ASP A 88 -2.43 -16.07 0.77
CA ASP A 88 -2.33 -16.78 2.03
C ASP A 88 -2.26 -15.84 3.23
N GLU A 89 -2.47 -16.42 4.41
CA GLU A 89 -2.30 -15.72 5.68
C GLU A 89 -0.89 -15.12 5.78
N PRO A 90 -0.74 -13.85 6.21
CA PRO A 90 0.57 -13.25 6.39
C PRO A 90 1.38 -14.01 7.46
N VAL A 91 2.48 -14.63 7.05
CA VAL A 91 3.47 -15.19 7.99
C VAL A 91 4.19 -14.02 8.66
N LEU A 92 4.11 -13.96 10.00
CA LEU A 92 4.78 -12.97 10.84
C LEU A 92 6.29 -13.22 10.93
#